data_AF-A0A2H5Q544-F1
#
_entry.id   AF-A0A2H5Q544-F1
#
_cell.length_a   1.000
_cell.length_b   1.000
_cell.length_c   1.000
_cell.angle_alpha   90.00
_cell.angle_beta   90.00
_cell.angle_gamma   90.00
#
_symmetry.space_group_name_H-M   'P 1'
#
loop_
_entity.id
_entity.type
_entity.pdbx_description
1 polymer ?
#
loop_
_entity_poly.entity_id
_entity_poly.type
_entity_poly.pdbx_seq_one_letter_code
_entity_poly.pdbx_strand_id
1 'polypeptide(L)' 'MLPIFGCGAVESLKDIAKTLGKRNWNFSVDPCSGKEGWADQNPVKGFENAVTCNCSFSNGTICHVVSMYASLFL' A
#
# COMPACT_ATOMS: atom_id res chain seq x y z
N MET A 1 -13.75 -7.12 7.04
CA MET A 1 -13.64 -6.44 5.74
C MET A 1 -13.35 -4.98 6.04
N LEU A 2 -12.15 -4.50 5.70
CA LEU A 2 -11.80 -3.11 6.00
C LEU A 2 -12.73 -2.19 5.19
N PRO A 3 -13.36 -1.18 5.81
CA PRO A 3 -14.40 -0.34 5.19
C PRO A 3 -13.89 0.58 4.06
N ILE A 4 -12.60 0.49 3.73
CA ILE A 4 -11.83 1.41 2.88
C ILE A 4 -11.43 0.80 1.53
N PHE A 5 -11.45 -0.53 1.38
CA PHE A 5 -11.07 -1.20 0.14
C PHE A 5 -12.15 -2.16 -0.32
N GLY A 6 -12.74 -1.91 -1.49
CA GLY A 6 -13.60 -2.88 -2.16
C GLY A 6 -12.84 -4.17 -2.47
N CYS A 7 -13.56 -5.30 -2.53
CA CYS A 7 -12.98 -6.65 -2.69
C CYS A 7 -11.98 -6.76 -3.86
N GLY A 8 -12.21 -6.04 -4.96
CA GLY A 8 -11.32 -6.05 -6.13
C GLY A 8 -9.97 -5.36 -5.91
N ALA A 9 -9.91 -4.29 -5.11
CA ALA A 9 -8.68 -3.53 -4.92
C ALA A 9 -7.66 -4.29 -4.04
N VAL A 10 -8.13 -5.12 -3.12
CA VAL A 10 -7.25 -6.00 -2.32
C VAL A 10 -6.60 -7.07 -3.19
N GLU A 11 -7.35 -7.67 -4.13
CA GLU A 11 -6.79 -8.66 -5.05
C GLU A 11 -5.75 -8.05 -5.99
N SER A 12 -5.99 -6.84 -6.51
CA SER A 12 -4.99 -6.14 -7.32
C SER A 12 -3.70 -5.87 -6.55
N LEU A 13 -3.79 -5.48 -5.27
CA LEU A 13 -2.61 -5.27 -4.43
C LEU A 13 -1.85 -6.58 -4.17
N LYS A 14 -2.54 -7.72 -4.03
CA LYS A 14 -1.88 -9.04 -3.90
C LYS A 14 -1.10 -9.40 -5.16
N ASP A 15 -1.64 -9.14 -6.35
CA ASP A 15 -0.95 -9.46 -7.61
C ASP A 15 0.26 -8.55 -7.85
N ILE A 16 0.14 -7.27 -7.49
CA ILE A 16 1.27 -6.33 -7.46
C ILE A 16 2.35 -6.82 -6.49
N ALA A 17 1.98 -7.22 -5.28
CA ALA A 17 2.92 -7.71 -4.29
C ALA A 17 3.67 -8.96 -4.78
N LYS A 18 2.99 -9.89 -5.45
CA LYS A 18 3.63 -11.04 -6.10
C LYS A 18 4.62 -10.60 -7.18
N THR A 19 4.21 -9.66 -8.03
CA THR A 19 5.05 -9.13 -9.12
C THR A 19 6.31 -8.45 -8.59
N LEU A 20 6.19 -7.74 -7.47
CA LEU A 20 7.29 -7.02 -6.81
C LEU A 20 8.08 -7.89 -5.81
N GLY A 21 7.68 -9.15 -5.59
CA GLY A 21 8.30 -10.00 -4.57
C GLY A 21 8.06 -9.55 -3.12
N LYS A 22 7.09 -8.65 -2.87
CA LYS A 22 6.76 -8.14 -1.54
C LYS A 22 5.98 -9.18 -0.74
N ARG A 23 6.65 -9.85 0.19
CA ARG A 23 6.07 -10.88 1.07
C ARG A 23 5.67 -10.36 2.45
N ASN A 24 6.08 -9.14 2.78
CA ASN A 24 5.91 -8.53 4.10
C ASN A 24 4.65 -7.66 4.22
N TRP A 25 3.83 -7.53 3.16
CA TRP A 25 2.60 -6.76 3.20
C TRP A 25 1.46 -7.53 3.88
N ASN A 26 0.90 -6.94 4.93
CA ASN A 26 -0.28 -7.49 5.59
C ASN A 26 -1.56 -6.93 4.97
N PHE A 27 -2.21 -7.72 4.11
CA PHE A 27 -3.48 -7.35 3.45
C PHE A 27 -4.70 -7.33 4.39
N SER A 28 -4.54 -7.70 5.66
CA SER A 28 -5.61 -7.61 6.66
C SER A 28 -5.64 -6.24 7.35
N VAL A 29 -4.65 -5.38 7.12
CA VAL A 29 -4.61 -4.01 7.63
C VAL A 29 -4.72 -2.99 6.53
N ASP A 30 -5.02 -1.76 6.92
CA ASP A 30 -5.14 -0.65 5.98
C ASP A 30 -3.76 -0.29 5.36
N PRO A 31 -3.64 -0.28 4.02
CA PRO A 31 -2.38 0.03 3.36
C PRO A 31 -1.94 1.49 3.53
N CYS A 32 -2.89 2.41 3.75
CA CYS A 32 -2.61 3.82 3.97
C CYS A 32 -2.09 4.12 5.39
N SER A 33 -2.19 3.16 6.31
CA SER A 33 -1.63 3.27 7.65
C SER A 33 -0.09 3.29 7.66
N GLY A 34 0.55 2.79 6.58
CA GLY A 34 2.00 2.61 6.51
C GLY A 34 2.57 1.59 7.50
N LYS A 35 1.71 0.82 8.18
CA LYS A 35 2.12 -0.21 9.16
C LYS A 35 2.26 -1.57 8.49
N GLU A 36 2.78 -2.57 9.20
CA GLU A 36 2.75 -3.98 8.76
C GLU A 36 3.30 -4.19 7.33
N GLY A 37 4.41 -3.52 7.00
CA GLY A 37 5.12 -3.64 5.73
C GLY A 37 4.68 -2.72 4.60
N TRP A 38 3.60 -1.94 4.79
CA TRP A 38 3.08 -1.00 3.77
C TRP A 38 3.96 0.24 3.57
N ALA A 39 4.77 0.60 4.56
CA ALA A 39 5.81 1.61 4.43
C ALA A 39 7.06 1.21 5.22
N ASP A 40 8.23 1.48 4.65
CA ASP A 40 9.50 1.35 5.38
C ASP A 40 9.70 2.58 6.27
N GLN A 41 10.13 2.34 7.51
CA GLN A 41 10.51 3.42 8.42
C GLN A 41 11.94 3.85 8.12
N ASN A 42 12.12 5.09 7.67
CA ASN A 42 13.40 5.66 7.22
C ASN A 42 14.04 4.90 6.04
N PRO A 43 13.39 4.86 4.86
CA PRO A 43 13.94 4.19 3.70
C PRO A 43 15.23 4.88 3.24
N VAL A 44 16.17 4.08 2.71
CA VAL A 44 17.31 4.62 1.98
C VAL A 44 16.77 5.28 0.70
N LYS A 45 17.25 6.48 0.39
CA LYS A 45 16.82 7.21 -0.80
C LYS A 45 17.05 6.37 -2.07
N GLY A 46 16.00 6.13 -2.86
CA GLY A 46 16.00 5.25 -4.03
C GLY A 46 15.59 3.79 -3.74
N PHE A 47 15.41 3.44 -2.47
CA PHE A 47 14.90 2.13 -2.02
C PHE A 47 13.59 2.26 -1.24
N GLU A 48 12.82 3.32 -1.50
CA GLU A 48 11.56 3.55 -0.81
C GLU A 48 10.55 2.45 -1.15
N ASN A 49 9.97 1.90 -0.09
CA ASN A 49 8.77 1.08 -0.14
C ASN A 49 7.69 1.86 0.61
N ALA A 50 6.75 2.44 -0.12
CA ALA A 50 5.67 3.22 0.47
C ALA A 50 4.45 3.24 -0.43
N VAL A 51 3.29 2.97 0.15
CA VAL A 51 2.01 3.24 -0.48
C VAL A 51 1.57 4.66 -0.14
N THR A 52 1.23 5.44 -1.15
CA THR A 52 0.71 6.79 -1.00
C THR A 52 -0.79 6.79 -1.22
N CYS A 53 -1.50 7.42 -0.30
CA CYS A 53 -2.94 7.52 -0.35
C CYS A 53 -3.40 8.98 -0.41
N ASN A 54 -4.47 9.19 -1.16
CA ASN A 54 -5.21 10.43 -1.15
C ASN A 54 -6.53 10.22 -0.39
N CYS A 55 -6.66 10.89 0.74
CA CYS A 55 -7.84 10.85 1.59
C CYS A 55 -8.77 12.05 1.40
N SER A 56 -8.57 12.90 0.37
CA SER A 56 -9.45 14.06 0.17
C SER A 56 -10.87 13.69 -0.31
N PHE A 57 -11.10 12.43 -0.63
CA PHE A 57 -12.40 11.96 -1.11
C PHE A 57 -13.43 11.88 0.02
N SER A 58 -14.68 12.23 -0.28
CA SER A 58 -15.79 12.20 0.68
C SER A 58 -15.46 12.89 2.01
N ASN A 59 -14.95 14.13 1.97
CA ASN A 59 -14.58 14.91 3.17
C ASN A 59 -13.58 14.24 4.12
N GLY A 60 -12.63 13.42 3.64
CA GLY A 60 -11.65 12.77 4.53
C GLY A 60 -12.00 11.35 4.92
N THR A 61 -13.20 10.87 4.55
CA THR A 61 -13.74 9.60 5.09
C THR A 61 -13.28 8.38 4.29
N ILE A 62 -12.84 8.57 3.04
CA ILE A 62 -12.39 7.49 2.16
C ILE A 62 -11.00 7.83 1.62
N CYS A 63 -10.05 6.93 1.86
CA CYS A 63 -8.70 7.01 1.34
C CYS A 63 -8.54 6.11 0.11
N HIS A 64 -8.05 6.67 -0.98
CA HIS A 64 -7.70 5.93 -2.19
C HIS A 64 -6.19 5.85 -2.33
N VAL A 65 -5.67 4.66 -2.61
CA VAL A 65 -4.26 4.51 -3.01
C VAL A 65 -4.07 5.16 -4.38
N VAL A 66 -3.16 6.12 -4.47
CA VAL A 66 -2.89 6.90 -5.69
C VAL A 66 -1.54 6.58 -6.30
N SER A 67 -0.57 6.18 -5.49
CA SER A 67 0.73 5.74 -5.98
C SER A 67 1.37 4.76 -5.01
N MET A 68 2.29 3.97 -5.54
CA MET A 68 3.10 3.04 -4.78
C MET A 68 4.54 3.14 -5.26
N TYR A 69 5.45 3.21 -4.31
CA TYR A 69 6.87 3.12 -4.54
C TYR A 69 7.32 1.75 -4.02
N ALA A 70 7.93 0.97 -4.90
CA ALA A 70 8.57 -0.27 -4.54
C ALA A 70 9.83 -0.37 -5.38
N SER A 71 10.98 -0.31 -4.72
CA SER A 71 12.26 -0.45 -5.41
C SER A 71 12.45 -1.88 -5.88
N LEU A 72 12.50 -2.05 -7.21
CA LEU A 72 12.73 -3.29 -7.95
C LEU A 72 14.24 -3.47 -8.14
N PHE A 73 14.98 -3.71 -7.06
CA PHE A 73 16.33 -4.24 -7.18
C PHE A 73 16.32 -5.66 -6.60
N LEU A 74 16.30 -6.63 -7.51
CA LEU A 74 16.70 -8.02 -7.29
C LEU A 74 18.17 -8.08 -6.93
#